data_AF-A0A1G4W1C4-F1
#
_entry.id   AF-A0A1G4W1C4-F1
#
_cell.length_a   1.000
_cell.length_b   1.000
_cell.length_c   1.000
_cell.angle_alpha   90.00
_cell.angle_beta   90.00
_cell.angle_gamma   90.00
#
_symmetry.space_group_name_H-M   'P 1'
#
loop_
_entity.id
_entity.type
_entity.pdbx_description
1 polymer ?
#
loop_
_entity_poly.entity_id
_entity_poly.type
_entity_poly.pdbx_seq_one_letter_code
_entity_poly.pdbx_strand_id
1 'polypeptide(L)' 'MSANAKTKNGFEPKICERCSRPFEWRKKWARDWESVKYCSEKCKR' A
#
# COMPACT_ATOMS: atom_id res chain seq x y z
N MET A 1 -6.15 -16.05 -19.31
CA MET A 1 -5.57 -16.47 -18.02
C MET A 1 -5.31 -15.23 -17.17
N SER A 2 -5.54 -15.36 -15.86
CA SER A 2 -5.08 -14.49 -14.77
C SER A 2 -5.88 -13.23 -14.44
N ALA A 3 -6.50 -13.31 -13.26
CA ALA A 3 -7.48 -12.43 -12.70
C ALA A 3 -6.92 -11.07 -12.26
N ASN A 4 -7.67 -10.01 -12.62
CA ASN A 4 -7.94 -8.80 -11.85
C ASN A 4 -6.90 -8.44 -10.78
N ALA A 5 -5.90 -7.66 -11.16
CA ALA A 5 -5.20 -6.78 -10.23
C ALA A 5 -6.25 -5.82 -9.66
N LYS A 6 -6.86 -6.18 -8.53
CA LYS A 6 -7.88 -5.37 -7.86
C LYS A 6 -7.20 -4.09 -7.35
N THR A 7 -7.17 -3.05 -8.18
CA THR A 7 -6.85 -1.68 -7.77
C THR A 7 -7.97 -1.19 -6.86
N LYS A 8 -7.84 -1.41 -5.55
CA LYS A 8 -8.76 -0.85 -4.57
C LYS A 8 -8.64 0.66 -4.64
N ASN A 9 -9.72 1.33 -5.04
CA ASN A 9 -9.78 2.79 -5.24
C ASN A 9 -8.86 3.36 -6.35
N GLY A 10 -8.41 2.56 -7.32
CA GLY A 10 -7.56 3.04 -8.42
C GLY A 10 -6.07 3.19 -8.08
N PHE A 11 -5.66 2.75 -6.89
CA PHE A 11 -4.26 2.75 -6.48
C PHE A 11 -3.67 1.35 -6.55
N GLU A 12 -2.45 1.27 -7.08
CA GLU A 12 -1.67 0.04 -7.12
C GLU A 12 -1.23 -0.37 -5.70
N PRO A 13 -1.28 -1.66 -5.35
CA PRO A 13 -0.75 -2.13 -4.07
C PRO A 13 0.76 -1.87 -4.01
N LYS A 14 1.23 -1.28 -2.90
CA LYS A 14 2.65 -1.03 -2.65
C LYS A 14 3.25 -2.14 -1.81
N ILE A 15 4.56 -2.35 -1.92
CA ILE A 15 5.30 -3.28 -1.06
C ILE A 15 5.84 -2.54 0.17
N CYS A 16 5.67 -3.12 1.36
CA CYS A 16 6.24 -2.57 2.58
C CYS A 16 7.75 -2.83 2.66
N GLU A 17 8.59 -1.80 2.78
CA GLU A 17 10.05 -1.97 2.83
C GLU A 17 10.55 -2.76 4.06
N ARG A 18 9.76 -2.85 5.14
CA ARG A 18 10.17 -3.52 6.37
C ARG A 18 9.75 -4.98 6.48
N CYS A 19 8.55 -5.32 6.00
CA CYS A 19 8.02 -6.67 6.09
C CYS A 19 7.83 -7.34 4.72
N SER A 20 8.14 -6.62 3.63
CA SER A 20 8.02 -7.07 2.24
C SER A 20 6.63 -7.57 1.86
N ARG A 21 5.59 -7.16 2.61
CA ARG A 21 4.21 -7.54 2.33
C ARG A 21 3.55 -6.52 1.40
N PRO A 22 2.82 -6.97 0.37
CA PRO A 22 1.98 -6.08 -0.41
C PRO A 22 0.86 -5.52 0.48
N PHE A 23 0.61 -4.23 0.37
CA PHE A 23 -0.44 -3.54 1.09
C PHE A 23 -1.20 -2.59 0.17
N GLU A 24 -2.51 -2.53 0.38
CA GLU A 24 -3.41 -1.71 -0.43
C GLU A 24 -3.49 -0.29 0.11
N TRP A 25 -3.86 0.65 -0.78
CA TRP A 25 -4.16 2.02 -0.40
C TRP A 25 -5.25 2.09 0.69
N ARG A 26 -5.09 3.05 1.60
CA ARG A 26 -6.07 3.37 2.65
C ARG A 26 -6.36 4.87 2.62
N LYS A 27 -7.61 5.24 2.92
CA LYS A 27 -8.05 6.65 3.00
C LYS A 27 -7.17 7.51 3.90
N LYS A 28 -6.59 6.96 4.97
CA LYS A 28 -5.68 7.68 5.87
C LYS A 28 -4.38 8.16 5.20
N TRP A 29 -4.04 7.60 4.04
CA TRP A 29 -2.86 7.94 3.27
C TRP A 29 -3.17 8.84 2.07
N ALA A 30 -4.40 9.33 1.92
CA ALA A 30 -4.78 10.15 0.78
C ALA A 30 -3.88 11.39 0.57
N ARG A 31 -3.30 11.94 1.65
CA ARG A 31 -2.41 13.10 1.61
C ARG A 31 -0.94 12.77 1.38
N ASP A 32 -0.49 11.59 1.80
CA ASP A 32 0.93 11.24 1.88
C ASP A 32 1.25 9.91 1.17
N TRP A 33 0.36 9.40 0.33
CA TRP A 33 0.47 8.06 -0.27
C TRP A 33 1.81 7.86 -0.99
N GLU A 34 2.33 8.89 -1.66
CA GLU A 34 3.64 8.85 -2.32
C GLU A 34 4.79 8.61 -1.33
N SER A 35 4.72 9.21 -0.14
CA SER A 35 5.69 9.04 0.95
C SER A 35 5.48 7.76 1.77
N VAL A 36 4.34 7.07 1.61
CA VAL A 36 4.03 5.85 2.38
C VAL A 36 4.72 4.64 1.75
N LYS A 37 5.79 4.18 2.41
CA LYS A 37 6.56 2.98 2.05
C LYS A 37 6.33 1.77 2.96
N TYR A 38 5.49 1.94 3.99
CA TYR A 38 5.26 0.93 5.03
C TYR A 38 3.78 0.60 5.19
N CYS A 39 3.45 -0.67 5.39
CA CYS A 39 2.07 -1.13 5.52
C CYS A 39 1.36 -0.66 6.80
N SER A 40 2.10 -0.18 7.79
CA SER A 40 1.59 0.22 9.11
C SER A 40 2.58 1.15 9.81
N GLU A 41 2.09 1.94 10.75
CA GLU A 41 2.93 2.83 11.56
C GLU A 41 3.92 2.04 12.41
N LYS A 42 3.57 0.81 12.83
CA LYS A 42 4.50 -0.11 13.49
C LYS A 42 5.69 -0.50 12.61
N CYS A 43 5.52 -0.50 11.28
CA CYS A 43 6.61 -0.75 10.36
C CYS A 43 7.40 0.53 10.04
N LYS A 44 6.76 1.70 10.10
CA LYS A 44 7.39 3.02 9.95
C LYS A 44 8.21 3.42 11.18
N ARG A 45 7.73 3.10 12.39
CA ARG A 45 8.33 3.44 13.69
C ARG A 45 9.46 2.50 14.05
#